data_AF-A0A438JYM9-F1
#
_entry.id   AF-A0A438JYM9-F1
#
_cell.length_a   1.000
_cell.length_b   1.000
_cell.length_c   1.000
_cell.angle_alpha   90.00
_cell.angle_beta   90.00
_cell.angle_gamma   90.00
#
_symmetry.space_group_name_H-M   'P 1'
#
loop_
_entity.id
_entity.type
_entity.pdbx_description
1 polymer ?
#
loop_
_entity_poly.entity_id
_entity_poly.type
_entity_poly.pdbx_seq_one_letter_code
_entity_poly.pdbx_strand_id
1 'polypeptide(L)'
;MSKKISNFRPISLITSLYKIIVKVLSGRLRGVLHGTIHSTQGAFVQGRQILDAVLIANEIVDEKRQSGEEGVVFKIDFEKAYNHVILVNGNSKGWVKASRGLRQGNPLSPFLFTLVVDVLSRMLLRAEERNGLEGFRVGRIRTRVSHLQFADDTIFFSSTREKDLQTLKSVLLVFGHIFGLKPLDCKASGWPILYLGLPLGRNPKACGFWDPVFERISRRLDGWQKAYLSFGGRITLIQSCLTHMPCYFLSLFKIPASVAAKIERLQRDFSWSGVGEGKKDHLVSWDVVCNLKAKEGLGFGKISIRNLALLGKWLWRYPREGSALWHQAIAQVSQEFYKFTRFVVRDGERIRFWEDLWWRDQSLGVQYPRLFRVVTDKYIPISSILDSTRPFSWSFNFRHMRSWSLSSSGLFAMIGGKASNSGKKKTKQGTL
;
A
#
# COMPACT_ATOMS: atom_id res chain seq x y z
N MET A 1 -11.46 -11.95 -33.57
CA MET A 1 -10.46 -10.92 -33.24
C MET A 1 -9.07 -11.53 -33.32
N SER A 2 -8.26 -11.21 -34.34
CA SER A 2 -6.90 -11.78 -34.43
C SER A 2 -6.01 -11.17 -33.34
N LYS A 3 -5.33 -12.01 -32.56
CA LYS A 3 -4.40 -11.56 -31.52
C LYS A 3 -3.14 -11.05 -32.21
N LYS A 4 -2.94 -9.73 -32.25
CA LYS A 4 -1.69 -9.12 -32.70
C LYS A 4 -0.55 -9.53 -31.77
N ILE A 5 0.64 -9.77 -32.32
CA ILE A 5 1.86 -10.17 -31.57
C ILE A 5 2.19 -9.16 -30.45
N SER A 6 1.87 -7.88 -30.67
CA SER A 6 2.02 -6.80 -29.68
C SER A 6 1.24 -7.01 -28.38
N ASN A 7 0.23 -7.88 -28.37
CA ASN A 7 -0.59 -8.16 -27.17
C ASN A 7 0.06 -9.20 -26.25
N PHE A 8 1.12 -9.87 -26.69
CA PHE A 8 1.83 -10.86 -25.89
C PHE A 8 2.99 -10.20 -25.12
N ARG A 9 3.15 -10.57 -23.85
CA ARG A 9 4.30 -10.15 -23.03
C ARG A 9 5.34 -11.29 -22.97
N PRO A 10 6.45 -11.21 -23.72
CA PRO A 10 7.44 -12.28 -23.75
C PRO A 10 8.18 -12.38 -22.40
N ILE A 11 8.24 -13.59 -21.83
CA ILE A 11 9.00 -13.87 -20.61
C ILE A 11 10.35 -14.47 -21.02
N SER A 12 11.43 -13.93 -20.45
CA SER A 12 12.76 -14.48 -20.65
C SER A 12 12.96 -15.68 -19.72
N LEU A 13 13.18 -16.87 -20.30
CA LEU A 13 13.61 -18.04 -19.55
C LEU A 13 15.11 -17.92 -19.28
N ILE A 14 15.47 -17.83 -18.00
CA ILE A 14 16.84 -17.66 -17.55
C ILE A 14 17.29 -18.91 -16.78
N THR A 15 18.57 -19.25 -16.91
CA THR A 15 19.18 -20.40 -16.22
C THR A 15 19.05 -20.29 -14.70
N SER A 16 18.94 -21.43 -14.03
CA SER A 16 18.75 -21.49 -12.58
C SER A 16 19.91 -20.84 -11.82
N LEU A 17 21.15 -21.04 -12.26
CA LEU A 17 22.34 -20.42 -11.64
C LEU A 17 22.26 -18.89 -11.68
N TYR A 18 21.93 -18.31 -12.84
CA TYR A 18 21.77 -16.87 -12.95
C TYR A 18 20.62 -16.35 -12.08
N LYS A 19 19.48 -17.08 -12.02
CA LYS A 19 18.35 -16.71 -11.15
C LYS A 19 18.77 -16.67 -9.67
N ILE A 20 19.59 -17.61 -9.21
CA ILE A 20 20.11 -17.63 -7.83
C ILE A 20 20.98 -16.40 -7.57
N ILE A 21 21.97 -16.14 -8.43
CA ILE A 21 22.88 -14.99 -8.28
C ILE A 21 22.08 -13.67 -8.23
N VAL A 22 21.16 -13.49 -9.17
CA VAL A 22 20.32 -12.30 -9.25
C VAL A 22 19.35 -12.21 -8.07
N LYS A 23 18.86 -13.34 -7.55
CA LYS A 23 18.01 -13.34 -6.35
C LYS A 23 18.78 -12.83 -5.13
N VAL A 24 20.05 -13.20 -4.98
CA VAL A 24 20.92 -12.66 -3.92
C VAL A 24 21.11 -11.15 -4.09
N LEU A 25 21.41 -10.67 -5.30
CA LEU A 25 21.58 -9.24 -5.58
C LEU A 25 20.30 -8.43 -5.31
N SER A 26 19.15 -8.94 -5.78
CA SER A 26 17.86 -8.30 -5.54
C SER A 26 17.47 -8.27 -4.05
N GLY A 27 17.86 -9.30 -3.27
CA GLY A 27 17.69 -9.30 -1.82
C GLY A 27 18.49 -8.18 -1.14
N ARG A 28 19.74 -7.98 -1.55
CA ARG A 28 20.59 -6.88 -1.04
C ARG A 28 20.05 -5.51 -1.41
N LEU A 29 19.65 -5.32 -2.67
CA LEU A 29 19.05 -4.06 -3.12
C LEU A 29 17.77 -3.75 -2.35
N ARG A 30 16.88 -4.73 -2.15
CA ARG A 30 15.62 -4.56 -1.42
C ARG A 30 15.82 -3.91 -0.04
N GLY A 31 16.89 -4.27 0.66
CA GLY A 31 17.21 -3.72 1.97
C GLY A 31 17.54 -2.23 1.96
N VAL A 32 18.00 -1.67 0.84
CA VAL A 32 18.44 -0.26 0.75
C VAL A 32 17.46 0.65 0.00
N LEU A 33 16.66 0.11 -0.93
CA LEU A 33 15.76 0.91 -1.78
C LEU A 33 14.81 1.81 -0.99
N HIS A 34 14.29 1.37 0.15
CA HIS A 34 13.30 2.13 0.91
C HIS A 34 13.83 3.49 1.41
N GLY A 35 15.14 3.60 1.67
CA GLY A 35 15.80 4.84 2.10
C GLY A 35 16.42 5.65 0.96
N THR A 36 16.55 5.08 -0.25
CA THR A 36 17.16 5.75 -1.41
C THR A 36 16.12 6.29 -2.40
N ILE A 37 14.98 5.63 -2.54
CA ILE A 37 13.94 5.97 -3.51
C ILE A 37 12.97 6.98 -2.93
N HIS A 38 12.61 7.99 -3.72
CA HIS A 38 11.67 9.03 -3.34
C HIS A 38 10.30 8.47 -2.93
N SER A 39 9.60 9.13 -2.00
CA SER A 39 8.37 8.63 -1.37
C SER A 39 7.19 8.42 -2.33
N THR A 40 7.19 9.10 -3.48
CA THR A 40 6.13 9.01 -4.51
C THR A 40 6.20 7.73 -5.36
N GLN A 41 7.28 6.96 -5.30
CA GLN A 41 7.43 5.70 -6.02
C GLN A 41 7.01 4.51 -5.15
N GLY A 42 5.89 3.87 -5.48
CA GLY A 42 5.32 2.79 -4.68
C GLY A 42 5.77 1.38 -5.10
N ALA A 43 6.19 1.16 -6.34
CA ALA A 43 6.40 -0.19 -6.85
C ALA A 43 7.75 -0.79 -6.47
N PHE A 44 7.72 -2.07 -6.08
CA PHE A 44 8.91 -2.88 -5.73
C PHE A 44 9.75 -2.33 -4.56
N VAL A 45 9.23 -1.37 -3.81
CA VAL A 45 9.86 -0.85 -2.58
C VAL A 45 9.23 -1.50 -1.36
N GLN A 46 10.05 -1.99 -0.44
CA GLN A 46 9.56 -2.63 0.79
C GLN A 46 8.75 -1.65 1.64
N GLY A 47 7.61 -2.10 2.15
CA GLY A 47 6.71 -1.29 2.97
C GLY A 47 5.75 -0.40 2.20
N ARG A 48 5.91 -0.26 0.88
CA ARG A 48 5.00 0.54 0.03
C ARG A 48 4.02 -0.38 -0.70
N GLN A 49 2.75 -0.05 -0.68
CA GLN A 49 1.68 -0.85 -1.27
C GLN A 49 0.98 -0.10 -2.40
N ILE A 50 0.46 -0.84 -3.38
CA ILE A 50 -0.38 -0.30 -4.46
C ILE A 50 -1.58 0.50 -3.91
N LEU A 51 -2.13 0.04 -2.79
CA LEU A 51 -3.25 0.69 -2.10
C LEU A 51 -2.87 2.09 -1.60
N ASP A 52 -1.61 2.31 -1.22
CA ASP A 52 -1.14 3.60 -0.70
C ASP A 52 -1.19 4.66 -1.83
N ALA A 53 -0.68 4.31 -3.02
CA ALA A 53 -0.69 5.18 -4.18
C ALA A 53 -2.12 5.56 -4.61
N VAL A 54 -3.04 4.59 -4.61
CA VAL A 54 -4.43 4.87 -5.00
C VAL A 54 -5.18 5.64 -3.92
N LEU A 55 -4.92 5.40 -2.64
CA LEU A 55 -5.48 6.19 -1.56
C LEU A 55 -5.07 7.66 -1.70
N ILE A 56 -3.77 7.93 -1.89
CA ILE A 56 -3.26 9.29 -2.09
C ILE A 56 -3.90 9.93 -3.33
N ALA A 57 -3.95 9.20 -4.46
CA ALA A 57 -4.50 9.73 -5.70
C ALA A 57 -6.00 10.09 -5.58
N ASN A 58 -6.80 9.28 -4.88
CA ASN A 58 -8.21 9.61 -4.66
C ASN A 58 -8.37 10.82 -3.75
N GLU A 59 -7.62 10.88 -2.64
CA GLU A 59 -7.68 12.02 -1.72
C GLU A 59 -7.31 13.34 -2.42
N ILE A 60 -6.23 13.33 -3.22
CA ILE A 60 -5.81 14.49 -4.00
C ILE A 60 -6.93 14.97 -4.95
N VAL A 61 -7.57 14.04 -5.67
CA VAL A 61 -8.63 14.37 -6.62
C VAL A 61 -9.88 14.87 -5.91
N ASP A 62 -10.25 14.24 -4.79
CA ASP A 62 -11.44 14.60 -4.03
C ASP A 62 -11.27 15.96 -3.34
N GLU A 63 -10.11 16.25 -2.74
CA GLU A 63 -9.81 17.57 -2.13
C GLU A 63 -9.82 18.68 -3.18
N LYS A 64 -9.16 18.46 -4.34
CA LYS A 64 -9.12 19.45 -5.43
C LYS A 64 -10.51 19.76 -6.01
N ARG A 65 -11.38 18.75 -6.08
CA ARG A 65 -12.78 18.93 -6.51
C ARG A 65 -13.61 19.67 -5.48
N GLN A 66 -13.40 19.40 -4.19
CA GLN A 66 -14.10 20.08 -3.11
C GLN A 66 -13.67 21.55 -2.99
N SER A 67 -12.39 21.86 -3.24
CA SER A 67 -11.91 23.25 -3.21
C SER A 67 -12.33 24.08 -4.43
N GLY A 68 -12.77 23.42 -5.52
CA GLY A 68 -13.14 24.08 -6.77
C GLY A 68 -11.94 24.69 -7.51
N GLU A 69 -10.71 24.40 -7.08
CA GLU A 69 -9.51 24.93 -7.71
C GLU A 69 -9.22 24.22 -9.03
N GLU A 70 -8.79 24.98 -10.02
CA GLU A 70 -8.34 24.41 -11.30
C GLU A 70 -7.05 23.60 -11.15
N GLY A 71 -6.92 22.56 -11.96
CA GLY A 71 -5.74 21.72 -12.02
C GLY A 71 -5.85 20.66 -13.11
N VAL A 72 -4.68 20.20 -13.57
CA VAL A 72 -4.55 19.17 -14.59
C VAL A 72 -4.07 17.88 -13.94
N VAL A 73 -4.77 16.79 -14.23
CA VAL A 73 -4.38 15.44 -13.86
C VAL A 73 -4.27 14.62 -15.13
N PHE A 74 -3.13 13.96 -15.32
CA PHE A 74 -2.95 13.10 -16.47
C PHE A 74 -2.02 11.94 -16.13
N LYS A 75 -2.23 10.83 -16.82
CA LYS A 75 -1.42 9.62 -16.68
C LYS A 75 -0.53 9.50 -17.91
N ILE A 76 0.74 9.22 -17.69
CA ILE A 76 1.67 8.82 -18.74
C ILE A 76 2.02 7.35 -18.55
N ASP A 77 2.14 6.66 -19.67
CA ASP A 77 2.80 5.37 -19.78
C ASP A 77 4.07 5.57 -20.62
N PHE A 78 5.15 4.87 -20.28
CA PHE A 78 6.41 4.97 -21.01
C PHE A 78 6.51 3.77 -21.95
N GLU A 79 6.62 4.04 -23.25
CA GLU A 79 7.00 2.99 -24.18
C GLU A 79 8.46 2.61 -23.89
N LYS A 80 8.70 1.33 -23.65
CA LYS A 80 10.05 0.79 -23.51
C LYS A 80 10.81 1.14 -24.78
N ALA A 81 11.82 1.99 -24.68
CA ALA A 81 12.82 2.13 -25.73
C ALA A 81 14.17 1.58 -25.24
N TYR A 82 14.92 1.07 -26.21
CA TYR A 82 15.73 -0.14 -26.07
C TYR A 82 17.23 0.11 -26.20
N ASN A 83 17.78 1.07 -25.48
CA ASN A 83 19.23 1.32 -25.48
C ASN A 83 19.76 1.37 -24.05
N HIS A 84 20.78 0.57 -23.75
CA HIS A 84 21.46 0.58 -22.45
C HIS A 84 22.94 0.91 -22.63
N VAL A 85 23.46 1.82 -21.81
CA VAL A 85 24.91 2.02 -21.63
C VAL A 85 25.35 1.11 -20.49
N ILE A 86 26.34 0.26 -20.74
CA ILE A 86 26.93 -0.57 -19.68
C ILE A 86 28.13 0.19 -19.11
N LEU A 87 28.05 0.51 -17.82
CA LEU A 87 29.17 1.03 -17.05
C LEU A 87 29.91 -0.16 -16.40
N VAL A 88 31.19 -0.33 -16.72
CA VAL A 88 32.05 -1.33 -16.07
C VAL A 88 33.08 -0.57 -15.25
N ASN A 89 33.04 -0.73 -13.92
CA ASN A 89 33.92 -0.03 -12.97
C ASN A 89 33.91 1.50 -13.13
N GLY A 90 32.72 2.09 -13.32
CA GLY A 90 32.55 3.54 -13.46
C GLY A 90 32.90 4.10 -14.86
N ASN A 91 33.50 3.29 -15.74
CA ASN A 91 33.87 3.72 -17.09
C ASN A 91 32.86 3.20 -18.13
N SER A 92 32.43 4.07 -19.05
CA SER A 92 31.60 3.68 -20.19
C SER A 92 32.44 2.87 -21.18
N LYS A 93 32.23 1.55 -21.22
CA LYS A 93 32.96 0.66 -22.15
C LYS A 93 32.30 0.57 -23.55
N GLY A 94 31.64 1.64 -23.98
CA GLY A 94 30.98 1.73 -25.28
C GLY A 94 29.49 1.38 -25.26
N TRP A 95 28.82 1.69 -26.37
CA TRP A 95 27.40 1.40 -26.56
C TRP A 95 27.22 -0.08 -26.90
N VAL A 96 26.62 -0.85 -26.00
CA VAL A 96 26.13 -2.19 -26.35
C VAL A 96 24.70 -2.02 -26.83
N LYS A 97 24.46 -2.35 -28.11
CA LYS A 97 23.11 -2.39 -28.67
C LYS A 97 22.37 -3.58 -28.06
N ALA A 98 21.78 -3.39 -26.88
CA ALA A 98 20.89 -4.36 -26.28
C ALA A 98 19.65 -4.48 -27.19
N SER A 99 19.50 -5.60 -27.88
CA SER A 99 18.35 -5.84 -28.77
C SER A 99 17.01 -5.95 -28.03
N ARG A 100 17.04 -6.08 -26.69
CA ARG A 100 15.86 -6.14 -25.81
C ARG A 100 16.16 -5.46 -24.47
N GLY A 101 15.15 -4.81 -23.90
CA GLY A 101 15.24 -4.14 -22.59
C GLY A 101 15.36 -5.12 -21.41
N LEU A 102 15.14 -4.62 -20.20
CA LEU A 102 15.15 -5.43 -18.98
C LEU A 102 14.31 -6.71 -19.12
N ARG A 103 14.92 -7.87 -18.85
CA ARG A 103 14.33 -9.20 -19.05
C ARG A 103 13.10 -9.40 -18.15
N GLN A 104 11.93 -9.51 -18.74
CA GLN A 104 10.72 -9.88 -18.00
C GLN A 104 10.89 -11.30 -17.43
N GLY A 105 10.69 -11.46 -16.12
CA GLY A 105 10.97 -12.71 -15.40
C GLY A 105 12.33 -12.73 -14.68
N ASN A 106 13.16 -11.70 -14.85
CA ASN A 106 14.39 -11.52 -14.07
C ASN A 106 14.10 -10.85 -12.71
N PRO A 107 14.48 -11.47 -11.56
CA PRO A 107 14.30 -10.87 -10.23
C PRO A 107 14.91 -9.49 -10.02
N LEU A 108 15.99 -9.12 -10.72
CA LEU A 108 16.67 -7.83 -10.57
C LEU A 108 16.01 -6.71 -11.38
N SER A 109 15.40 -7.05 -12.52
CA SER A 109 14.87 -6.07 -13.46
C SER A 109 13.88 -5.06 -12.86
N PRO A 110 12.93 -5.44 -11.98
CA PRO A 110 12.03 -4.47 -11.36
C PRO A 110 12.77 -3.39 -10.57
N PHE A 111 13.83 -3.76 -9.85
CA PHE A 111 14.59 -2.83 -9.01
C PHE A 111 15.42 -1.85 -9.83
N LEU A 112 16.04 -2.34 -10.92
CA LEU A 112 16.76 -1.46 -11.86
C LEU A 112 15.81 -0.46 -12.52
N PHE A 113 14.60 -0.91 -12.87
CA PHE A 113 13.57 -0.02 -13.40
C PHE A 113 13.17 1.04 -12.38
N THR A 114 12.91 0.65 -11.13
CA THR A 114 12.60 1.59 -10.04
C THR A 114 13.71 2.65 -9.87
N LEU A 115 14.98 2.26 -9.93
CA LEU A 115 16.11 3.19 -9.83
C LEU A 115 16.16 4.20 -10.98
N VAL A 116 15.88 3.76 -12.22
CA VAL A 116 15.84 4.63 -13.39
C VAL A 116 14.69 5.63 -13.29
N VAL A 117 13.50 5.15 -12.94
CA VAL A 117 12.31 5.99 -12.84
C VAL A 117 12.36 6.96 -11.64
N ASP A 118 13.10 6.62 -10.58
CA ASP A 118 13.37 7.56 -9.47
C ASP A 118 14.15 8.81 -9.92
N VAL A 119 14.94 8.72 -10.99
CA VAL A 119 15.61 9.91 -11.56
C VAL A 119 14.57 10.93 -12.05
N LEU A 120 13.46 10.48 -12.64
CA LEU A 120 12.35 11.36 -13.01
C LEU A 120 11.77 12.06 -11.77
N SER A 121 11.54 11.31 -10.68
CA SER A 121 11.08 11.91 -9.42
C SER A 121 12.03 12.99 -8.92
N ARG A 122 13.34 12.76 -8.98
CA ARG A 122 14.35 13.75 -8.58
C ARG A 122 14.39 14.97 -9.50
N MET A 123 14.20 14.79 -10.81
CA MET A 123 14.11 15.91 -11.76
C MET A 123 12.88 16.79 -11.47
N LEU A 124 11.74 16.19 -11.16
CA LEU A 124 10.51 16.90 -10.80
C LEU A 124 10.67 17.66 -9.48
N LEU A 125 11.26 17.03 -8.47
CA LEU A 125 11.55 17.69 -7.19
C LEU A 125 12.44 18.93 -7.38
N ARG A 126 13.49 18.83 -8.20
CA ARG A 126 14.34 19.99 -8.52
C ARG A 126 13.59 21.08 -9.29
N ALA A 127 12.64 20.73 -10.14
CA ALA A 127 11.79 21.69 -10.83
C ALA A 127 10.85 22.40 -9.84
N GLU A 128 10.31 21.68 -8.86
CA GLU A 128 9.48 22.24 -7.79
C GLU A 128 10.26 23.18 -6.87
N GLU A 129 11.46 22.79 -6.43
CA GLU A 129 12.36 23.61 -5.59
C GLU A 129 12.71 24.95 -6.26
N ARG A 130 12.75 24.98 -7.59
CA ARG A 130 13.02 26.18 -8.39
C ARG A 130 11.76 26.97 -8.74
N ASN A 131 10.60 26.64 -8.18
CA ASN A 131 9.30 27.23 -8.53
C ASN A 131 9.00 27.17 -10.05
N GLY A 132 9.48 26.11 -10.70
CA GLY A 132 9.20 25.80 -12.10
C GLY A 132 8.02 24.85 -12.30
N LEU A 133 7.59 24.16 -11.24
CA LEU A 133 6.45 23.26 -11.25
C LEU A 133 5.67 23.39 -9.93
N GLU A 134 4.36 23.61 -10.01
CA GLU A 134 3.47 23.55 -8.84
C GLU A 134 2.58 22.28 -8.88
N GLY A 135 2.89 21.33 -7.98
CA GLY A 135 2.06 20.15 -7.71
C GLY A 135 0.86 20.46 -6.81
N PHE A 136 -0.04 19.49 -6.64
CA PHE A 136 -1.21 19.66 -5.77
C PHE A 136 -0.82 19.58 -4.30
N ARG A 137 -1.51 20.33 -3.45
CA ARG A 137 -1.36 20.26 -2.00
C ARG A 137 -2.51 19.41 -1.46
N VAL A 138 -2.20 18.45 -0.61
CA VAL A 138 -3.18 17.54 -0.02
C VAL A 138 -3.00 17.42 1.48
N GLY A 139 -4.12 17.25 2.17
CA GLY A 139 -4.19 17.05 3.60
C GLY A 139 -3.84 18.29 4.42
N ARG A 140 -3.97 18.14 5.74
CA ARG A 140 -3.79 19.25 6.69
C ARG A 140 -2.38 19.85 6.68
N ILE A 141 -1.37 19.02 6.45
CA ILE A 141 0.05 19.44 6.39
C ILE A 141 0.34 20.14 5.05
N ARG A 142 -0.64 20.18 4.12
CA ARG A 142 -0.51 20.71 2.76
C ARG A 142 0.68 20.08 2.03
N THR A 143 0.83 18.75 2.19
CA THR A 143 1.88 17.98 1.53
C THR A 143 1.73 18.16 0.03
N ARG A 144 2.81 18.60 -0.62
CA ARG A 144 2.83 18.81 -2.06
C ARG A 144 3.12 17.48 -2.77
N VAL A 145 2.30 17.15 -3.76
CA VAL A 145 2.42 15.95 -4.59
C VAL A 145 2.23 16.36 -6.05
N SER A 146 3.30 16.28 -6.84
CA SER A 146 3.26 16.51 -8.29
C SER A 146 3.06 15.24 -9.10
N HIS A 147 3.43 14.08 -8.54
CA HIS A 147 3.36 12.81 -9.23
C HIS A 147 3.26 11.64 -8.26
N LEU A 148 2.67 10.54 -8.72
CA LEU A 148 2.72 9.23 -8.08
C LEU A 148 3.14 8.18 -9.12
N GLN A 149 4.10 7.35 -8.75
CA GLN A 149 4.63 6.31 -9.62
C GLN A 149 4.35 4.95 -9.02
N PHE A 150 3.91 4.04 -9.89
CA PHE A 150 3.86 2.62 -9.57
C PHE A 150 4.39 1.84 -10.76
N ALA A 151 5.70 1.62 -10.75
CA ALA A 151 6.44 1.09 -11.88
C ALA A 151 6.29 2.03 -13.09
N ASP A 152 5.82 1.51 -14.23
CA ASP A 152 5.62 2.24 -15.49
C ASP A 152 4.43 3.21 -15.42
N ASP A 153 3.43 2.91 -14.60
CA ASP A 153 2.25 3.76 -14.42
C ASP A 153 2.59 5.01 -13.60
N THR A 154 2.69 6.16 -14.27
CA THR A 154 2.92 7.46 -13.62
C THR A 154 1.71 8.38 -13.81
N ILE A 155 1.17 8.89 -12.70
CA ILE A 155 0.14 9.93 -12.71
C ILE A 155 0.74 11.25 -12.22
N PHE A 156 0.40 12.34 -12.90
CA PHE A 156 0.85 13.69 -12.61
C PHE A 156 -0.30 14.57 -12.14
N PHE A 157 0.03 15.51 -11.25
CA PHE A 157 -0.85 16.51 -10.68
C PHE A 157 -0.15 17.86 -10.81
N SER A 158 -0.69 18.75 -11.64
CA SER A 158 -0.06 20.03 -11.95
C SER A 158 -1.10 21.14 -12.03
N SER A 159 -0.67 22.35 -11.68
CA SER A 159 -1.38 23.59 -12.01
C SER A 159 -1.67 23.71 -13.53
N THR A 160 -2.70 24.48 -13.88
CA THR A 160 -3.11 24.81 -15.26
C THR A 160 -2.23 25.87 -15.92
N ARG A 161 -1.24 26.43 -15.21
CA ARG A 161 -0.35 27.46 -15.77
C ARG A 161 0.53 26.88 -16.87
N GLU A 162 0.62 27.61 -17.98
CA GLU A 162 1.44 27.23 -19.14
C GLU A 162 2.92 26.96 -18.76
N LYS A 163 3.49 27.78 -17.87
CA LYS A 163 4.86 27.60 -17.36
C LYS A 163 5.09 26.22 -16.72
N ASP A 164 4.12 25.76 -15.92
CA ASP A 164 4.19 24.48 -15.20
C ASP A 164 4.11 23.32 -16.21
N LEU A 165 3.18 23.41 -17.17
CA LEU A 165 3.00 22.41 -18.22
C LEU A 165 4.20 22.32 -19.16
N GLN A 166 4.80 23.46 -19.55
CA GLN A 166 6.02 23.48 -20.35
C GLN A 166 7.21 22.90 -19.60
N THR A 167 7.36 23.24 -18.31
CA THR A 167 8.42 22.66 -17.47
C THR A 167 8.26 21.14 -17.37
N LEU A 168 7.04 20.66 -17.16
CA LEU A 168 6.73 19.24 -17.09
C LEU A 168 7.04 18.53 -18.42
N LYS A 169 6.65 19.13 -19.54
CA LYS A 169 6.99 18.66 -20.89
C LYS A 169 8.50 18.59 -21.10
N SER A 170 9.25 19.63 -20.74
CA SER A 170 10.72 19.66 -20.84
C SER A 170 11.37 18.57 -20.00
N VAL A 171 10.94 18.39 -18.75
CA VAL A 171 11.46 17.33 -17.86
C VAL A 171 11.22 15.95 -18.46
N LEU A 172 10.00 15.68 -18.96
CA LEU A 172 9.64 14.39 -19.57
C LEU A 172 10.43 14.13 -20.85
N LEU A 173 10.63 15.15 -21.70
CA LEU A 173 11.44 15.03 -22.91
C LEU A 173 12.90 14.76 -22.56
N VAL A 174 13.50 15.52 -21.65
CA VAL A 174 14.90 15.32 -21.23
C VAL A 174 15.09 13.94 -20.62
N PHE A 175 14.19 13.51 -19.72
CA PHE A 175 14.22 12.18 -19.13
C PHE A 175 14.13 11.09 -20.21
N GLY A 176 13.21 11.25 -21.16
CA GLY A 176 13.04 10.34 -22.29
C GLY A 176 14.29 10.25 -23.18
N HIS A 177 14.97 11.37 -23.43
CA HIS A 177 16.22 11.39 -24.20
C HIS A 177 17.37 10.72 -23.46
N ILE A 178 17.53 10.96 -22.15
CA ILE A 178 18.61 10.37 -21.34
C ILE A 178 18.49 8.86 -21.27
N PHE A 179 17.29 8.35 -20.99
CA PHE A 179 17.08 6.92 -20.76
C PHE A 179 16.61 6.17 -22.00
N GLY A 180 16.49 6.86 -23.13
CA GLY A 180 15.92 6.31 -24.35
C GLY A 180 14.54 5.73 -24.07
N LEU A 181 13.66 6.50 -23.42
CA LEU A 181 12.26 6.15 -23.19
C LEU A 181 11.39 7.12 -23.98
N LYS A 182 10.43 6.61 -24.74
CA LYS A 182 9.47 7.47 -25.43
C LYS A 182 8.24 7.61 -24.53
N PRO A 183 7.91 8.81 -24.02
CA PRO A 183 6.62 9.01 -23.39
C PRO A 183 5.54 8.69 -24.44
N LEU A 184 4.62 7.79 -24.11
CA LEU A 184 3.50 7.51 -25.02
C LEU A 184 2.64 8.77 -25.12
N ASP A 185 2.08 8.97 -26.31
CA ASP A 185 1.22 10.10 -26.63
C ASP A 185 0.16 10.24 -25.53
N CYS A 186 0.05 11.44 -24.96
CA CYS A 186 -0.95 11.77 -23.97
C CYS A 186 -2.34 11.66 -24.63
N LYS A 187 -2.92 10.46 -24.65
CA LYS A 187 -4.32 10.31 -25.04
C LYS A 187 -5.13 11.08 -24.00
N ALA A 188 -5.72 12.19 -24.42
CA ALA A 188 -6.67 12.94 -23.61
C ALA A 188 -7.84 12.00 -23.25
N SER A 189 -7.77 11.37 -22.09
CA SER A 189 -8.85 10.59 -21.53
C SER A 189 -9.68 11.51 -20.65
N GLY A 190 -10.96 11.70 -20.99
CA GLY A 190 -11.90 12.38 -20.11
C GLY A 190 -12.03 11.65 -18.77
N TRP A 191 -12.55 12.35 -17.75
CA TRP A 191 -12.86 11.73 -16.48
C TRP A 191 -13.93 10.63 -16.65
N PRO A 192 -13.81 9.48 -15.94
CA PRO A 192 -12.81 9.15 -14.93
C PRO A 192 -11.49 8.60 -15.49
N ILE A 193 -10.36 8.99 -14.89
CA ILE A 193 -9.04 8.47 -15.24
C ILE A 193 -8.83 7.11 -14.56
N LEU A 194 -8.52 6.07 -15.33
CA LEU A 194 -8.20 4.74 -14.80
C LEU A 194 -6.74 4.70 -14.33
N TYR A 195 -6.53 4.65 -13.01
CA TYR A 195 -5.21 4.53 -12.40
C TYR A 195 -5.14 3.26 -11.56
N LEU A 196 -4.15 2.41 -11.85
CA LEU A 196 -3.90 1.13 -11.14
C LEU A 196 -5.17 0.26 -11.01
N GLY A 197 -6.01 0.25 -12.05
CA GLY A 197 -7.25 -0.51 -12.10
C GLY A 197 -8.43 0.10 -11.34
N LEU A 198 -8.33 1.35 -10.88
CA LEU A 198 -9.38 2.09 -10.20
C LEU A 198 -9.76 3.38 -10.96
N PRO A 199 -11.06 3.66 -11.17
CA PRO A 199 -11.49 4.89 -11.83
C PRO A 199 -11.48 6.04 -10.83
N LEU A 200 -10.48 6.92 -10.95
CA LEU A 200 -10.34 8.09 -10.07
C LEU A 200 -11.47 9.10 -10.29
N GLY A 201 -11.93 9.70 -9.20
CA GLY A 201 -12.98 10.72 -9.24
C GLY A 201 -14.38 10.19 -9.58
N ARG A 202 -14.65 8.89 -9.38
CA ARG A 202 -16.03 8.36 -9.36
C ARG A 202 -16.51 8.21 -7.93
N ASN A 203 -17.82 8.33 -7.72
CA ASN A 203 -18.44 8.11 -6.42
C ASN A 203 -18.48 6.61 -6.05
N PRO A 204 -17.77 6.14 -5.00
CA PRO A 204 -17.76 4.73 -4.61
C PRO A 204 -19.10 4.21 -4.06
N LYS A 205 -20.02 5.10 -3.69
CA LYS A 205 -21.38 4.75 -3.25
C LYS A 205 -22.27 4.34 -4.42
N ALA A 206 -21.94 4.75 -5.65
CA ALA A 206 -22.71 4.40 -6.84
C ALA A 206 -22.47 2.96 -7.26
N CYS A 207 -23.52 2.24 -7.67
CA CYS A 207 -23.41 0.85 -8.13
C CYS A 207 -22.45 0.71 -9.33
N GLY A 208 -22.53 1.63 -10.30
CA GLY A 208 -21.69 1.61 -11.51
C GLY A 208 -20.19 1.85 -11.28
N PHE A 209 -19.78 2.29 -10.08
CA PHE A 209 -18.36 2.30 -9.71
C PHE A 209 -17.78 0.88 -9.62
N TRP A 210 -18.62 -0.09 -9.26
CA TRP A 210 -18.21 -1.48 -8.99
C TRP A 210 -18.33 -2.39 -10.21
N ASP A 211 -18.77 -1.87 -11.37
CA ASP A 211 -18.87 -2.62 -12.63
C ASP A 211 -17.59 -3.37 -13.02
N PRO A 212 -16.38 -2.79 -12.91
CA PRO A 212 -15.15 -3.52 -13.22
C PRO A 212 -14.93 -4.78 -12.36
N VAL A 213 -15.43 -4.76 -11.11
CA VAL A 213 -15.38 -5.92 -10.22
C VAL A 213 -16.38 -6.98 -10.68
N PHE A 214 -17.62 -6.57 -11.01
CA PHE A 214 -18.64 -7.48 -11.53
C PHE A 214 -18.18 -8.14 -12.83
N GLU A 215 -17.69 -7.36 -13.80
CA GLU A 215 -17.19 -7.88 -15.06
C GLU A 215 -16.04 -8.87 -14.88
N ARG A 216 -15.16 -8.65 -13.89
CA ARG A 216 -14.04 -9.56 -13.61
C ARG A 216 -14.52 -10.88 -13.00
N ILE A 217 -15.51 -10.82 -12.11
CA ILE A 217 -16.15 -12.00 -11.52
C ILE A 217 -16.90 -12.77 -12.61
N SER A 218 -17.76 -12.11 -13.40
CA SER A 218 -18.52 -12.73 -14.48
C SER A 218 -17.61 -13.40 -15.50
N ARG A 219 -16.59 -12.69 -16.02
CA ARG A 219 -15.62 -13.29 -16.95
C ARG A 219 -14.91 -14.52 -16.40
N ARG A 220 -14.70 -14.60 -15.07
CA ARG A 220 -14.11 -15.79 -14.46
C ARG A 220 -15.11 -16.93 -14.37
N LEU A 221 -16.34 -16.63 -13.98
CA LEU A 221 -17.44 -17.58 -13.92
C LEU A 221 -17.75 -18.19 -15.30
N ASP A 222 -17.79 -17.37 -16.35
CA ASP A 222 -18.03 -17.80 -17.73
C ASP A 222 -16.93 -18.75 -18.22
N GLY A 223 -15.70 -18.54 -17.76
CA GLY A 223 -14.56 -19.41 -18.08
C GLY A 223 -14.57 -20.74 -17.34
N TRP A 224 -15.41 -20.93 -16.33
CA TRP A 224 -15.50 -22.18 -15.58
C TRP A 224 -16.61 -23.06 -16.15
N GLN A 225 -16.25 -24.28 -16.54
CA GLN A 225 -17.20 -25.27 -17.02
C GLN A 225 -18.02 -25.84 -15.85
N LYS A 226 -18.97 -25.03 -15.35
CA LYS A 226 -19.82 -25.34 -14.18
C LYS A 226 -20.50 -26.71 -14.23
N ALA A 227 -20.76 -27.22 -15.43
CA ALA A 227 -21.31 -28.57 -15.64
C ALA A 227 -20.38 -29.68 -15.12
N TYR A 228 -19.06 -29.55 -15.26
CA TYR A 228 -18.12 -30.61 -14.88
C TYR A 228 -17.55 -30.45 -13.47
N LEU A 229 -18.05 -29.49 -12.69
CA LEU A 229 -17.55 -29.21 -11.35
C LEU A 229 -18.43 -29.83 -10.27
N SER A 230 -17.81 -30.66 -9.42
CA SER A 230 -18.42 -31.10 -8.17
C SER A 230 -18.78 -29.91 -7.28
N PHE A 231 -19.73 -30.11 -6.36
CA PHE A 231 -20.13 -29.07 -5.42
C PHE A 231 -18.94 -28.57 -4.57
N GLY A 232 -18.10 -29.49 -4.07
CA GLY A 232 -16.87 -29.17 -3.35
C GLY A 232 -15.85 -28.40 -4.21
N GLY A 233 -15.73 -28.74 -5.51
CA GLY A 233 -14.88 -28.01 -6.45
C GLY A 233 -15.33 -26.56 -6.64
N ARG A 234 -16.65 -26.32 -6.77
CA ARG A 234 -17.22 -24.96 -6.86
C ARG A 234 -16.93 -24.13 -5.60
N ILE A 235 -17.16 -24.69 -4.42
CA ILE A 235 -16.84 -24.03 -3.13
C ILE A 235 -15.36 -23.64 -3.07
N THR A 236 -14.48 -24.57 -3.44
CA THR A 236 -13.03 -24.35 -3.44
C THR A 236 -12.64 -23.20 -4.36
N LEU A 237 -13.20 -23.14 -5.58
CA LEU A 237 -12.96 -22.06 -6.54
C LEU A 237 -13.51 -20.71 -6.07
N ILE A 238 -14.66 -20.69 -5.40
CA ILE A 238 -15.18 -19.46 -4.79
C ILE A 238 -14.16 -18.94 -3.77
N GLN A 239 -13.73 -19.78 -2.83
CA GLN A 239 -12.85 -19.41 -1.74
C GLN A 239 -11.44 -19.01 -2.22
N SER A 240 -10.87 -19.74 -3.18
CA SER A 240 -9.52 -19.48 -3.68
C SER A 240 -9.45 -18.32 -4.66
N CYS A 241 -10.52 -18.04 -5.39
CA CYS A 241 -10.51 -17.06 -6.49
C CYS A 241 -11.55 -15.95 -6.30
N LEU A 242 -12.85 -16.26 -6.30
CA LEU A 242 -13.90 -15.23 -6.37
C LEU A 242 -13.91 -14.31 -5.16
N THR A 243 -13.70 -14.85 -3.96
CA THR A 243 -13.75 -14.03 -2.74
C THR A 243 -12.56 -13.05 -2.62
N HIS A 244 -11.50 -13.26 -3.41
CA HIS A 244 -10.33 -12.37 -3.46
C HIS A 244 -10.42 -11.30 -4.54
N MET A 245 -11.22 -11.49 -5.59
CA MET A 245 -11.37 -10.51 -6.68
C MET A 245 -11.82 -9.11 -6.24
N PRO A 246 -12.80 -8.95 -5.34
CA PRO A 246 -13.24 -7.63 -4.90
C PRO A 246 -12.30 -7.01 -3.84
N CYS A 247 -11.40 -7.78 -3.23
CA CYS A 247 -10.60 -7.33 -2.07
C CYS A 247 -9.82 -6.04 -2.33
N TYR A 248 -9.39 -5.80 -3.56
CA TYR A 248 -8.70 -4.55 -3.92
C TYR A 248 -9.58 -3.31 -3.68
N PHE A 249 -10.82 -3.32 -4.18
CA PHE A 249 -11.79 -2.23 -3.97
C PHE A 249 -12.29 -2.21 -2.52
N LEU A 250 -12.57 -3.38 -1.94
CA LEU A 250 -13.03 -3.49 -0.55
C LEU A 250 -11.99 -3.01 0.47
N SER A 251 -10.71 -2.96 0.10
CA SER A 251 -9.67 -2.42 0.96
C SER A 251 -9.64 -0.89 0.97
N LEU A 252 -10.30 -0.21 0.02
CA LEU A 252 -10.26 1.25 -0.10
C LEU A 252 -11.63 1.89 0.18
N PHE A 253 -12.71 1.23 -0.21
CA PHE A 253 -14.05 1.82 -0.20
C PHE A 253 -15.03 1.00 0.64
N LYS A 254 -15.97 1.71 1.29
CA LYS A 254 -17.12 1.08 1.92
C LYS A 254 -18.07 0.55 0.84
N ILE A 255 -18.37 -0.74 0.89
CA ILE A 255 -19.27 -1.36 -0.09
C ILE A 255 -20.74 -1.01 0.20
N PRO A 256 -21.53 -0.58 -0.81
CA PRO A 256 -22.99 -0.44 -0.69
C PRO A 256 -23.68 -1.80 -0.49
N ALA A 257 -24.79 -1.83 0.25
CA ALA A 257 -25.54 -3.06 0.51
C ALA A 257 -26.02 -3.76 -0.79
N SER A 258 -26.44 -2.99 -1.79
CA SER A 258 -26.86 -3.51 -3.10
C SER A 258 -25.72 -4.20 -3.86
N VAL A 259 -24.51 -3.62 -3.80
CA VAL A 259 -23.31 -4.18 -4.41
C VAL A 259 -22.90 -5.47 -3.69
N ALA A 260 -22.92 -5.46 -2.36
CA ALA A 260 -22.64 -6.64 -1.54
C ALA A 260 -23.59 -7.79 -1.88
N ALA A 261 -24.89 -7.52 -1.90
CA ALA A 261 -25.92 -8.50 -2.26
C ALA A 261 -25.72 -9.07 -3.67
N LYS A 262 -25.31 -8.23 -4.65
CA LYS A 262 -25.04 -8.67 -6.02
C LYS A 262 -23.81 -9.59 -6.11
N ILE A 263 -22.73 -9.29 -5.39
CA ILE A 263 -21.54 -10.18 -5.35
C ILE A 263 -21.89 -11.51 -4.67
N GLU A 264 -22.57 -11.47 -3.53
CA GLU A 264 -22.99 -12.67 -2.81
C GLU A 264 -23.96 -13.52 -3.63
N ARG A 265 -24.86 -12.89 -4.40
CA ARG A 265 -25.72 -13.59 -5.36
C ARG A 265 -24.91 -14.32 -6.43
N LEU A 266 -23.92 -13.68 -7.05
CA LEU A 266 -23.07 -14.34 -8.06
C LEU A 266 -22.33 -15.57 -7.49
N GLN A 267 -21.82 -15.47 -6.25
CA GLN A 267 -21.16 -16.59 -5.58
C GLN A 267 -22.15 -17.71 -5.24
N ARG A 268 -23.34 -17.35 -4.78
CA ARG A 268 -24.43 -18.28 -4.46
C ARG A 268 -24.91 -19.02 -5.69
N ASP A 269 -25.26 -18.31 -6.75
CA ASP A 269 -25.76 -18.87 -8.00
C ASP A 269 -24.74 -19.87 -8.58
N PHE A 270 -23.45 -19.53 -8.55
CA PHE A 270 -22.41 -20.44 -8.99
C PHE A 270 -22.28 -21.69 -8.09
N SER A 271 -22.31 -21.52 -6.76
CA SER A 271 -22.21 -22.63 -5.81
C SER A 271 -23.30 -23.68 -6.03
N TRP A 272 -24.51 -23.27 -6.37
CA TRP A 272 -25.66 -24.17 -6.57
C TRP A 272 -25.87 -24.61 -8.02
N SER A 273 -25.15 -24.03 -8.99
CA SER A 273 -25.22 -24.42 -10.41
C SER A 273 -24.58 -25.78 -10.69
N GLY A 274 -25.30 -26.77 -11.24
CA GLY A 274 -24.77 -28.10 -11.58
C GLY A 274 -25.43 -28.73 -12.81
N VAL A 275 -25.03 -29.95 -13.18
CA VAL A 275 -25.64 -30.70 -14.30
C VAL A 275 -27.12 -30.98 -14.02
N GLY A 276 -27.95 -30.82 -15.06
CA GLY A 276 -29.41 -30.84 -15.02
C GLY A 276 -29.98 -29.44 -15.31
N GLU A 277 -30.84 -29.34 -16.32
CA GLU A 277 -31.46 -28.07 -16.74
C GLU A 277 -32.39 -27.52 -15.64
N GLY A 278 -32.16 -26.27 -15.23
CA GLY A 278 -33.02 -25.55 -14.30
C GLY A 278 -32.29 -24.72 -13.25
N LYS A 279 -32.93 -23.65 -12.76
CA LYS A 279 -32.52 -23.00 -11.50
C LYS A 279 -32.71 -24.03 -10.38
N LYS A 280 -31.63 -24.50 -9.77
CA LYS A 280 -31.71 -25.28 -8.53
C LYS A 280 -31.98 -24.34 -7.38
N ASP A 281 -32.97 -24.66 -6.54
CA ASP A 281 -33.29 -23.90 -5.35
C ASP A 281 -32.11 -23.89 -4.37
N HIS A 282 -31.96 -22.77 -3.67
CA HIS A 282 -30.95 -22.63 -2.62
C HIS A 282 -31.44 -23.38 -1.37
N LEU A 283 -31.00 -24.63 -1.21
CA LEU A 283 -31.45 -25.52 -0.14
C LEU A 283 -31.09 -25.02 1.28
N VAL A 284 -30.10 -24.13 1.41
CA VAL A 284 -29.59 -23.63 2.69
C VAL A 284 -29.49 -22.11 2.66
N SER A 285 -29.91 -21.47 3.75
CA SER A 285 -29.76 -20.02 3.93
C SER A 285 -28.30 -19.59 3.76
N TRP A 286 -28.09 -18.51 3.01
CA TRP A 286 -26.75 -17.99 2.76
C TRP A 286 -26.03 -17.55 4.04
N ASP A 287 -26.76 -17.15 5.07
CA ASP A 287 -26.19 -16.81 6.37
C ASP A 287 -25.54 -18.00 7.05
N VAL A 288 -26.17 -19.18 6.98
CA VAL A 288 -25.63 -20.43 7.50
C VAL A 288 -24.42 -20.86 6.68
N VAL A 289 -24.50 -20.79 5.36
CA VAL A 289 -23.39 -21.09 4.45
C VAL A 289 -22.17 -20.20 4.72
N CYS A 290 -22.40 -18.93 5.08
CA CYS A 290 -21.32 -17.98 5.38
C CYS A 290 -20.57 -18.26 6.69
N ASN A 291 -21.11 -19.07 7.59
CA ASN A 291 -20.47 -19.39 8.87
C ASN A 291 -19.19 -20.21 8.68
N LEU A 292 -18.35 -20.22 9.73
CA LEU A 292 -17.14 -21.05 9.76
C LEU A 292 -17.50 -22.53 9.73
N LYS A 293 -16.59 -23.38 9.21
CA LYS A 293 -16.76 -24.85 9.24
C LYS A 293 -16.97 -25.40 10.66
N ALA A 294 -16.33 -24.80 11.65
CA ALA A 294 -16.53 -25.12 13.07
C ALA A 294 -17.93 -24.78 13.61
N LYS A 295 -18.69 -23.93 12.90
CA LYS A 295 -20.08 -23.57 13.17
C LYS A 295 -21.00 -24.10 12.07
N GLU A 296 -20.65 -25.25 11.49
CA GLU A 296 -21.45 -25.96 10.47
C GLU A 296 -21.69 -25.19 9.16
N GLY A 297 -20.92 -24.12 8.90
CA GLY A 297 -20.96 -23.37 7.64
C GLY A 297 -19.93 -23.81 6.61
N LEU A 298 -19.97 -23.22 5.41
CA LEU A 298 -19.01 -23.52 4.33
C LEU A 298 -17.81 -22.57 4.32
N GLY A 299 -17.82 -21.53 5.15
CA GLY A 299 -16.69 -20.61 5.33
C GLY A 299 -16.52 -19.59 4.21
N PHE A 300 -17.58 -19.23 3.47
CA PHE A 300 -17.50 -18.15 2.48
C PHE A 300 -17.23 -16.79 3.13
N GLY A 301 -17.81 -16.56 4.32
CA GLY A 301 -17.74 -15.31 5.06
C GLY A 301 -18.51 -14.17 4.37
N LYS A 302 -19.27 -13.39 5.14
CA LYS A 302 -20.03 -12.26 4.61
C LYS A 302 -19.12 -11.17 4.04
N ILE A 303 -19.43 -10.68 2.84
CA ILE A 303 -18.57 -9.68 2.17
C ILE A 303 -18.54 -8.37 2.94
N SER A 304 -19.64 -8.00 3.59
CA SER A 304 -19.77 -6.80 4.42
C SER A 304 -18.84 -6.82 5.63
N ILE A 305 -18.70 -7.97 6.29
CA ILE A 305 -17.78 -8.16 7.43
C ILE A 305 -16.34 -8.10 6.93
N ARG A 306 -16.04 -8.75 5.81
CA ARG A 306 -14.71 -8.70 5.18
C ARG A 306 -14.32 -7.27 4.81
N ASN A 307 -15.24 -6.48 4.24
CA ASN A 307 -14.99 -5.07 3.91
C ASN A 307 -14.65 -4.25 5.16
N LEU A 308 -15.41 -4.40 6.25
CA LEU A 308 -15.10 -3.72 7.52
C LEU A 308 -13.72 -4.12 8.04
N ALA A 309 -13.38 -5.40 8.02
CA ALA A 309 -12.06 -5.87 8.45
C ALA A 309 -10.92 -5.32 7.58
N LEU A 310 -11.11 -5.28 6.24
CA LEU A 310 -10.13 -4.72 5.31
C LEU A 310 -9.95 -3.21 5.48
N LEU A 311 -11.03 -2.47 5.74
CA LEU A 311 -10.95 -1.04 6.06
C LEU A 311 -10.28 -0.81 7.42
N GLY A 312 -10.54 -1.68 8.39
CA GLY A 312 -9.90 -1.67 9.71
C GLY A 312 -8.37 -1.79 9.65
N LYS A 313 -7.81 -2.38 8.59
CA LYS A 313 -6.36 -2.39 8.33
C LYS A 313 -5.76 -0.98 8.33
N TRP A 314 -6.46 0.01 7.78
CA TRP A 314 -5.97 1.39 7.75
C TRP A 314 -5.91 2.01 9.14
N LEU A 315 -6.90 1.73 9.99
CA LEU A 315 -6.91 2.17 11.39
C LEU A 315 -5.70 1.61 12.14
N TRP A 316 -5.32 0.37 11.85
CA TRP A 316 -4.12 -0.25 12.43
C TRP A 316 -2.81 0.32 11.88
N ARG A 317 -2.75 0.59 10.58
CA ARG A 317 -1.54 1.14 9.92
C ARG A 317 -1.30 2.60 10.28
N TYR A 318 -2.35 3.38 10.50
CA TYR A 318 -2.28 4.82 10.72
C TYR A 318 -1.28 5.23 11.82
N PRO A 319 -1.40 4.75 13.07
CA PRO A 319 -0.43 5.09 14.12
C PRO A 319 0.96 4.48 13.90
N ARG A 320 1.09 3.43 13.07
CA ARG A 320 2.36 2.71 12.86
C ARG A 320 3.22 3.28 11.73
N GLU A 321 2.61 3.98 10.79
CA GLU A 321 3.24 4.45 9.55
C GLU A 321 3.16 5.98 9.42
N GLY A 322 3.37 6.71 10.53
CA GLY A 322 3.21 8.17 10.59
C GLY A 322 4.09 8.96 9.61
N SER A 323 5.23 8.42 9.19
CA SER A 323 6.14 9.04 8.23
C SER A 323 5.81 8.73 6.76
N ALA A 324 4.82 7.88 6.48
CA ALA A 324 4.48 7.50 5.11
C ALA A 324 3.71 8.62 4.39
N LEU A 325 3.92 8.73 3.06
CA LEU A 325 3.26 9.75 2.24
C LEU A 325 1.72 9.66 2.31
N TRP A 326 1.17 8.45 2.36
CA TRP A 326 -0.28 8.24 2.47
C TRP A 326 -0.83 8.76 3.79
N HIS A 327 -0.09 8.60 4.89
CA HIS A 327 -0.49 9.10 6.21
C HIS A 327 -0.57 10.63 6.20
N GLN A 328 0.39 11.30 5.55
CA GLN A 328 0.40 12.75 5.40
C GLN A 328 -0.77 13.25 4.55
N ALA A 329 -1.07 12.56 3.44
CA ALA A 329 -2.17 12.91 2.55
C ALA A 329 -3.53 12.86 3.27
N ILE A 330 -3.79 11.81 4.06
CA ILE A 330 -5.08 11.65 4.76
C ILE A 330 -5.11 12.28 6.16
N ALA A 331 -4.06 13.00 6.57
CA ALA A 331 -3.92 13.52 7.94
C ALA A 331 -5.07 14.45 8.36
N GLN A 332 -5.83 15.00 7.43
CA GLN A 332 -7.02 15.81 7.71
C GLN A 332 -8.19 14.96 8.26
N VAL A 333 -8.38 13.75 7.74
CA VAL A 333 -9.44 12.82 8.18
C VAL A 333 -9.09 12.19 9.54
N SER A 334 -7.82 12.29 9.98
CA SER A 334 -7.36 11.74 11.27
C SER A 334 -8.17 12.19 12.48
N GLN A 335 -8.63 13.45 12.50
CA GLN A 335 -9.41 13.96 13.63
C GLN A 335 -10.80 13.34 13.68
N GLU A 336 -11.41 13.07 12.53
CA GLU A 336 -12.64 12.28 12.43
C GLU A 336 -12.36 10.84 12.91
N PHE A 337 -11.25 10.24 12.50
CA PHE A 337 -10.86 8.89 12.93
C PHE A 337 -10.65 8.77 14.45
N TYR A 338 -10.02 9.75 15.11
CA TYR A 338 -9.85 9.76 16.56
C TYR A 338 -11.17 9.90 17.33
N LYS A 339 -12.22 10.50 16.74
CA LYS A 339 -13.55 10.54 17.38
C LYS A 339 -14.19 9.16 17.48
N PHE A 340 -13.92 8.27 16.52
CA PHE A 340 -14.51 6.93 16.46
C PHE A 340 -13.58 5.82 16.98
N THR A 341 -12.39 6.17 17.48
CA THR A 341 -11.41 5.20 17.99
C THR A 341 -11.08 5.50 19.45
N ARG A 342 -11.26 4.49 20.31
CA ARG A 342 -10.79 4.52 21.70
C ARG A 342 -9.61 3.58 21.81
N PHE A 343 -8.42 4.14 22.03
CA PHE A 343 -7.25 3.34 22.39
C PHE A 343 -7.39 2.96 23.86
N VAL A 344 -7.59 1.66 24.12
CA VAL A 344 -7.59 1.11 25.48
C VAL A 344 -6.28 0.35 25.64
N VAL A 345 -5.36 0.93 26.41
CA VAL A 345 -4.24 0.17 26.96
C VAL A 345 -4.88 -0.73 28.01
N ARG A 346 -4.90 -2.05 27.77
CA ARG A 346 -5.37 -3.02 28.76
C ARG A 346 -4.27 -3.19 29.83
N ASP A 347 -4.25 -4.32 30.53
CA ASP A 347 -3.17 -4.74 31.44
C ASP A 347 -1.73 -4.71 30.88
N GLY A 348 -1.55 -4.59 29.55
CA GLY A 348 -0.25 -4.64 28.91
C GLY A 348 0.23 -6.06 28.60
N GLU A 349 -0.61 -7.09 28.74
CA GLU A 349 -0.25 -8.50 28.45
C GLU A 349 0.06 -8.75 26.98
N ARG A 350 -0.57 -7.99 26.09
CA ARG A 350 -0.43 -8.15 24.64
C ARG A 350 0.50 -7.13 24.00
N ILE A 351 1.06 -6.21 24.79
CA ILE A 351 1.89 -5.12 24.30
C ILE A 351 3.32 -5.40 24.74
N ARG A 352 4.22 -5.60 23.78
CA ARG A 352 5.64 -5.89 24.04
C ARG A 352 6.37 -4.59 24.30
N PHE A 353 7.05 -4.52 25.44
CA PHE A 353 7.66 -3.28 25.92
C PHE A 353 8.68 -2.68 24.93
N TRP A 354 9.49 -3.51 24.26
CA TRP A 354 10.54 -3.01 23.37
C TRP A 354 10.13 -2.89 21.91
N GLU A 355 9.26 -3.79 21.43
CA GLU A 355 8.98 -3.90 20.00
C GLU A 355 7.71 -3.14 19.58
N ASP A 356 6.72 -3.04 20.47
CA ASP A 356 5.45 -2.42 20.11
C ASP A 356 5.45 -0.91 20.37
N LEU A 357 4.62 -0.21 19.61
CA LEU A 357 4.50 1.24 19.67
C LEU A 357 3.49 1.63 20.74
N TRP A 358 3.94 1.73 21.99
CA TRP A 358 3.11 2.14 23.13
C TRP A 358 3.60 3.44 23.79
N TRP A 359 4.75 3.94 23.36
CA TRP A 359 5.35 5.19 23.83
C TRP A 359 5.95 5.97 22.66
N ARG A 360 5.43 7.18 22.38
CA ARG A 360 5.83 8.06 21.25
C ARG A 360 5.66 7.40 19.87
N ASP A 361 6.34 7.95 18.85
CA ASP A 361 6.21 7.61 17.42
C ASP A 361 7.16 6.50 16.95
N GLN A 362 8.01 5.95 17.82
CA GLN A 362 8.88 4.79 17.52
C GLN A 362 8.90 3.81 18.70
N SER A 363 9.09 2.51 18.41
CA SER A 363 9.26 1.53 19.47
C SER A 363 10.57 1.76 20.22
N LEU A 364 10.58 1.47 21.53
CA LEU A 364 11.73 1.72 22.39
C LEU A 364 12.98 0.94 21.96
N GLY A 365 12.82 -0.23 21.35
CA GLY A 365 13.91 -1.03 20.81
C GLY A 365 14.63 -0.38 19.62
N VAL A 366 13.89 0.37 18.79
CA VAL A 366 14.45 1.14 17.68
C VAL A 366 15.09 2.44 18.18
N GLN A 367 14.44 3.10 19.14
CA GLN A 367 14.90 4.38 19.68
C GLN A 367 16.17 4.22 20.54
N TYR A 368 16.33 3.08 21.24
CA TYR A 368 17.46 2.79 22.14
C TYR A 368 18.14 1.45 21.79
N PRO A 369 18.79 1.33 20.62
CA PRO A 369 19.31 0.06 20.12
C PRO A 369 20.43 -0.52 21.00
N ARG A 370 21.18 0.34 21.71
CA ARG A 370 22.21 -0.09 22.67
C ARG A 370 21.61 -0.77 23.90
N LEU A 371 20.52 -0.21 24.43
CA LEU A 371 19.82 -0.76 25.58
C LEU A 371 19.09 -2.05 25.20
N PHE A 372 18.42 -2.06 24.04
CA PHE A 372 17.77 -3.26 23.51
C PHE A 372 18.72 -4.44 23.27
N ARG A 373 20.01 -4.18 23.00
CA ARG A 373 21.02 -5.23 22.81
C ARG A 373 21.34 -5.99 24.10
N VAL A 374 21.24 -5.32 25.25
CA VAL A 374 21.61 -5.89 26.56
C VAL A 374 20.40 -6.42 27.34
N VAL A 375 19.18 -6.23 26.84
CA VAL A 375 17.96 -6.80 27.43
C VAL A 375 17.92 -8.32 27.25
N THR A 376 17.54 -9.02 28.32
CA THR A 376 17.47 -10.49 28.34
C THR A 376 16.25 -11.02 27.59
N ASP A 377 15.07 -10.41 27.80
CA ASP A 377 13.84 -10.75 27.10
C ASP A 377 13.34 -9.56 26.26
N LYS A 378 13.45 -9.70 24.93
CA LYS A 378 13.06 -8.67 23.96
C LYS A 378 11.57 -8.64 23.68
N TYR A 379 10.86 -9.72 24.01
CA TYR A 379 9.43 -9.89 23.76
C TYR A 379 8.57 -9.75 25.01
N ILE A 380 9.19 -9.34 26.12
CA ILE A 380 8.52 -9.18 27.40
C ILE A 380 7.31 -8.22 27.29
N PRO A 381 6.12 -8.65 27.73
CA PRO A 381 4.94 -7.80 27.74
C PRO A 381 5.04 -6.77 28.87
N ILE A 382 4.38 -5.62 28.67
CA ILE A 382 4.33 -4.52 29.64
C ILE A 382 3.79 -4.99 30.99
N SER A 383 2.80 -5.87 31.00
CA SER A 383 2.20 -6.42 32.23
C SER A 383 3.22 -7.14 33.12
N SER A 384 4.24 -7.77 32.52
CA SER A 384 5.28 -8.51 33.26
C SER A 384 6.39 -7.62 33.81
N ILE A 385 6.48 -6.37 33.35
CA ILE A 385 7.49 -5.40 33.83
C ILE A 385 6.88 -4.47 34.88
N LEU A 386 5.57 -4.22 34.81
CA LEU A 386 4.85 -3.44 35.81
C LEU A 386 4.81 -4.20 37.14
N ASP A 387 5.45 -3.64 38.17
CA ASP A 387 5.42 -4.21 39.52
C ASP A 387 4.01 -4.06 40.11
N SER A 388 3.38 -5.19 40.43
CA SER A 388 2.06 -5.24 41.07
C SER A 388 2.02 -4.58 42.46
N THR A 389 3.18 -4.43 43.12
CA THR A 389 3.27 -3.93 44.50
C THR A 389 3.47 -2.43 44.60
N ARG A 390 3.92 -1.76 43.52
CA ARG A 390 4.17 -0.32 43.49
C ARG A 390 3.66 0.29 42.19
N PRO A 391 2.65 1.17 42.24
CA PRO A 391 2.20 1.91 41.06
C PRO A 391 3.41 2.61 40.42
N PHE A 392 3.56 2.47 39.11
CA PHE A 392 4.59 3.15 38.33
C PHE A 392 6.04 2.72 38.63
N SER A 393 6.29 1.45 38.92
CA SER A 393 7.66 0.90 38.95
C SER A 393 7.83 -0.25 37.95
N TRP A 394 9.01 -0.28 37.32
CA TRP A 394 9.34 -1.14 36.18
C TRP A 394 10.54 -2.02 36.52
N SER A 395 10.40 -3.34 36.41
CA SER A 395 11.47 -4.30 36.70
C SER A 395 12.11 -4.85 35.43
N PHE A 396 13.40 -4.55 35.20
CA PHE A 396 14.13 -5.06 34.03
C PHE A 396 15.26 -6.01 34.42
N ASN A 397 15.42 -7.05 33.60
CA ASN A 397 16.56 -7.95 33.62
C ASN A 397 17.47 -7.66 32.42
N PHE A 398 18.72 -7.29 32.70
CA PHE A 398 19.75 -7.05 31.69
C PHE A 398 20.83 -8.15 31.75
N ARG A 399 21.41 -8.48 30.60
CA ARG A 399 22.53 -9.42 30.51
C ARG A 399 23.71 -8.84 31.28
N HIS A 400 24.18 -9.56 32.30
CA HIS A 400 25.29 -9.21 33.21
C HIS A 400 25.03 -8.10 34.26
N MET A 401 23.78 -7.63 34.44
CA MET A 401 23.36 -6.81 35.60
C MET A 401 22.11 -7.43 36.24
N ARG A 402 22.18 -7.76 37.54
CA ARG A 402 21.01 -8.28 38.30
C ARG A 402 19.84 -7.28 38.26
N SER A 403 18.62 -7.76 38.45
CA SER A 403 17.33 -7.04 38.35
C SER A 403 17.36 -5.59 38.86
N TRP A 404 16.95 -4.63 38.00
CA TRP A 404 16.76 -3.22 38.39
C TRP A 404 15.26 -2.90 38.47
N SER A 405 14.85 -2.26 39.58
CA SER A 405 13.54 -1.61 39.71
C SER A 405 13.70 -0.10 39.49
N LEU A 406 13.13 0.43 38.41
CA LEU A 406 13.10 1.87 38.12
C LEU A 406 11.71 2.42 38.41
N SER A 407 11.60 3.57 39.09
CA SER A 407 10.34 4.33 39.08
C SER A 407 10.05 4.82 37.66
N SER A 408 8.80 5.14 37.32
CA SER A 408 8.45 5.74 36.03
C SER A 408 9.25 7.01 35.78
N SER A 409 9.46 7.85 36.79
CA SER A 409 10.34 9.03 36.69
C SER A 409 11.79 8.67 36.38
N GLY A 410 12.34 7.60 36.97
CA GLY A 410 13.68 7.08 36.69
C GLY A 410 13.80 6.45 35.30
N LEU A 411 12.77 5.71 34.85
CA LEU A 411 12.69 5.17 33.50
C LEU A 411 12.65 6.30 32.47
N PHE A 412 11.77 7.29 32.66
CA PHE A 412 11.64 8.43 31.76
C PHE A 412 12.85 9.36 31.80
N ALA A 413 13.59 9.43 32.91
CA ALA A 413 14.87 10.14 32.98
C ALA A 413 16.03 9.37 32.32
N MET A 414 16.05 8.03 32.44
CA MET A 414 17.03 7.16 31.77
C MET A 414 16.82 7.13 30.24
N ILE A 415 15.56 7.17 29.81
CA ILE A 415 15.15 7.20 28.40
C ILE A 415 15.21 8.64 27.86
N GLY A 416 14.89 9.64 28.67
CA GLY A 416 14.92 11.07 28.34
C GLY A 416 16.01 11.83 29.11
N GLY A 417 17.23 11.84 28.57
CA GLY A 417 18.30 12.70 29.09
C GLY A 417 17.92 14.18 29.06
N LYS A 418 18.03 14.83 30.23
CA LYS A 418 17.75 16.24 30.60
C LYS A 418 16.27 16.59 30.81
N ALA A 419 15.88 16.55 32.08
CA ALA A 419 14.82 17.41 32.62
C ALA A 419 15.25 18.88 32.45
N SER A 420 14.71 19.55 31.42
CA SER A 420 14.68 21.01 31.39
C SER A 420 13.49 21.46 32.25
N ASN A 421 13.80 22.09 33.39
CA ASN A 421 12.86 22.88 34.17
C ASN A 421 12.16 23.92 33.27
N SER A 422 10.87 23.75 33.02
CA SER A 422 9.96 24.87 32.84
C SER A 422 8.58 24.45 33.34
N GLY A 423 8.12 25.18 34.35
CA GLY A 423 6.97 24.80 35.14
C GLY A 423 5.63 25.07 34.46
N LYS A 424 4.62 24.52 35.13
CA LYS A 424 3.21 24.92 35.19
C LYS A 424 2.26 24.35 34.14
N LYS A 425 1.28 23.63 34.73
CA LYS A 425 -0.14 23.50 34.35
C LYS A 425 -0.47 22.56 33.18
N LYS A 426 -0.93 21.35 33.52
CA LYS A 426 -2.37 21.05 33.70
C LYS A 426 -2.53 19.61 34.17
N THR A 427 -2.98 19.48 35.41
CA THR A 427 -3.64 18.29 35.95
C THR A 427 -4.83 17.92 35.06
N LYS A 428 -4.77 16.74 34.45
CA LYS A 428 -5.96 15.90 34.21
C LYS A 428 -5.60 14.50 34.66
N GLN A 429 -6.18 14.13 35.80
CA GLN A 429 -6.24 12.77 36.29
C GLN A 429 -6.74 11.86 35.17
N GLY A 430 -5.88 10.96 34.73
CA GLY A 430 -6.24 9.76 33.98
C GLY A 430 -5.81 8.60 34.83
N THR A 431 -6.76 7.98 35.52
CA THR A 431 -6.62 6.65 36.08
C THR A 431 -6.41 5.67 34.92
N LEU A 432 -5.44 4.77 35.08
CA LEU A 432 -5.07 3.72 34.12
C LEU A 432 -6.27 2.85 33.72
#